data_AF-A0A2G5U9H8-F1
#
_entry.id   AF-A0A2G5U9H8-F1
#
_cell.length_a   1.000
_cell.length_b   1.000
_cell.length_c   1.000
_cell.angle_alpha   90.00
_cell.angle_beta   90.00
_cell.angle_gamma   90.00
#
_symmetry.space_group_name_H-M   'P 1'
#
loop_
_entity.id
_entity.type
_entity.pdbx_description
1 polymer ?
#
loop_
_entity_poly.entity_id
_entity_poly.type
_entity_poly.pdbx_seq_one_letter_code
_entity_poly.pdbx_strand_id
1 'polypeptide(L)'
;MGSKLKVKGHFYYRFYANPYGTNISPLNVKYSSNGATLLLTIGNDDRYVPPVNIPKKPSTSTESLKFTSGTIGSSDIFSFKVTRASTGAALWDTSIGGMQFADKFIQIATYLPTKNIYGFGDHIHKKIKVGFQYFLVFHTKI
;
A
#
# COMPACT_ATOMS: atom_id res chain seq x y z
N MET A 1 13.12 -4.23 -21.88
CA MET A 1 13.17 -2.75 -21.80
C MET A 1 12.85 -2.36 -20.37
N GLY A 2 13.88 -2.06 -19.56
CA GLY A 2 13.78 -1.98 -18.10
C GLY A 2 12.98 -0.76 -17.64
N SER A 3 11.95 -0.98 -16.83
CA SER A 3 11.25 0.10 -16.14
C SER A 3 12.22 0.78 -15.17
N LYS A 4 12.60 2.03 -15.46
CA LYS A 4 13.37 2.85 -14.54
C LYS A 4 12.59 2.98 -13.22
N LEU A 5 13.24 2.71 -12.10
CA LEU A 5 12.72 3.01 -10.77
C LEU A 5 12.41 4.50 -10.71
N LYS A 6 11.15 4.87 -10.46
CA LYS A 6 10.76 6.26 -10.23
C LYS A 6 10.76 6.48 -8.73
N VAL A 7 11.75 7.21 -8.24
CA VAL A 7 11.82 7.68 -6.84
C VAL A 7 10.99 8.96 -6.77
N LYS A 8 9.99 9.01 -5.88
CA LYS A 8 9.08 10.17 -5.78
C LYS A 8 9.37 11.10 -4.61
N GLY A 9 10.48 10.89 -3.91
CA GLY A 9 11.00 11.82 -2.90
C GLY A 9 10.91 11.31 -1.46
N HIS A 10 11.30 12.19 -0.54
CA HIS A 10 11.28 12.00 0.91
C HIS A 10 10.05 12.69 1.49
N PHE A 11 9.19 11.93 2.18
CA PHE A 11 8.01 12.49 2.83
C PHE A 11 8.25 12.61 4.34
N TYR A 12 8.10 13.82 4.87
CA TYR A 12 8.25 14.09 6.30
C TYR A 12 6.94 13.80 7.03
N TYR A 13 6.96 12.87 7.98
CA TYR A 13 5.79 12.47 8.75
C TYR A 13 5.89 13.07 10.17
N ARG A 14 5.39 14.31 10.36
CA ARG A 14 5.71 15.12 11.56
C ARG A 14 4.54 15.83 12.26
N PHE A 15 3.33 15.29 12.24
CA PHE A 15 2.20 16.03 12.85
C PHE A 15 1.45 15.32 13.98
N TYR A 16 1.71 14.03 14.23
CA TYR A 16 1.12 13.35 15.39
C TYR A 16 2.13 12.42 16.06
N ALA A 17 2.21 12.50 17.39
CA ALA A 17 2.94 11.54 18.20
C ALA A 17 2.30 10.16 17.99
N ASN A 18 3.10 9.21 17.51
CA ASN A 18 2.64 7.86 17.29
C ASN A 18 2.70 7.11 18.63
N PRO A 19 1.57 6.64 19.17
CA PRO A 19 1.54 5.97 20.47
C PRO A 19 2.23 4.60 20.46
N TYR A 20 2.57 4.07 19.28
CA TYR A 20 3.20 2.77 19.08
C TYR A 20 4.70 2.85 18.77
N GLY A 21 5.31 4.04 18.87
CA GLY A 21 6.75 4.25 18.76
C GLY A 21 7.16 5.50 17.99
N THR A 22 8.47 5.69 17.80
CA THR A 22 9.01 6.82 17.04
C THR A 22 8.60 6.74 15.57
N ASN A 23 8.09 7.84 15.02
CA ASN A 23 7.76 7.93 13.59
C ASN A 23 9.00 7.74 12.73
N ILE A 24 8.90 6.84 11.75
CA ILE A 24 9.89 6.71 10.68
C ILE A 24 9.72 7.92 9.76
N SER A 25 10.72 8.79 9.73
CA SER A 25 10.75 9.98 8.87
C SER A 25 12.19 10.33 8.50
N PRO A 26 12.52 10.57 7.23
CA PRO A 26 11.60 10.55 6.09
C PRO A 26 11.16 9.13 5.71
N LEU A 27 10.00 9.03 5.04
CA LEU A 27 9.56 7.81 4.36
C LEU A 27 9.97 7.87 2.88
N ASN A 28 10.70 6.86 2.44
CA ASN A 28 11.05 6.70 1.03
C ASN A 28 9.92 6.01 0.27
N VAL A 29 9.52 6.59 -0.86
CA VAL A 29 8.51 6.00 -1.75
C VAL A 29 9.11 5.76 -3.12
N LYS A 30 9.17 4.49 -3.50
CA LYS A 30 9.74 4.02 -4.75
C LYS A 30 8.67 3.25 -5.52
N TYR A 31 8.55 3.48 -6.82
CA TYR A 31 7.64 2.68 -7.64
C TYR A 31 8.23 2.35 -9.01
N SER A 32 7.82 1.22 -9.57
CA SER A 32 8.17 0.77 -10.91
C SER A 32 7.05 -0.07 -11.50
N SER A 33 7.17 -0.45 -12.77
CA SER A 33 6.17 -1.26 -13.46
C SER A 33 6.84 -2.44 -14.15
N ASN A 34 6.34 -3.65 -13.92
CA ASN A 34 6.81 -4.84 -14.61
C ASN A 34 5.68 -5.41 -15.48
N GLY A 35 5.65 -5.00 -16.75
CA GLY A 35 4.48 -5.22 -17.60
C GLY A 35 3.27 -4.45 -17.05
N ALA A 36 2.15 -5.13 -16.82
CA ALA A 36 0.95 -4.54 -16.22
C ALA A 36 1.00 -4.43 -14.68
N THR A 37 2.01 -5.01 -14.03
CA THR A 37 2.14 -4.98 -12.56
C THR A 37 2.78 -3.68 -12.09
N LEU A 38 2.13 -2.97 -11.16
CA LEU A 38 2.72 -1.83 -10.44
C LEU A 38 3.40 -2.33 -9.16
N LEU A 39 4.70 -2.07 -9.02
CA LEU A 39 5.47 -2.36 -7.81
C LEU A 39 5.64 -1.06 -7.03
N LEU A 40 5.17 -1.03 -5.78
CA LEU A 40 5.24 0.11 -4.89
C LEU A 40 5.93 -0.29 -3.59
N THR A 41 6.97 0.45 -3.20
CA THR A 41 7.69 0.28 -1.95
C THR A 41 7.58 1.56 -1.14
N ILE A 42 7.14 1.42 0.12
CA ILE A 42 7.04 2.52 1.10
C ILE A 42 7.83 2.08 2.33
N GLY A 43 8.91 2.80 2.63
CA GLY A 43 9.80 2.49 3.75
C GLY A 43 11.27 2.63 3.38
N ASN A 44 12.11 2.62 4.41
CA ASN A 44 13.56 2.79 4.28
C ASN A 44 14.25 1.44 3.98
N ASP A 45 15.46 1.51 3.43
CA ASP A 45 16.16 0.34 2.88
C ASP A 45 16.74 -0.61 3.96
N ASP A 46 16.76 -0.17 5.21
CA ASP A 46 17.22 -0.92 6.40
C ASP A 46 16.14 -1.83 7.02
N ARG A 47 14.95 -1.87 6.43
CA ARG A 47 13.79 -2.60 6.94
C ARG A 47 13.80 -4.05 6.46
N TYR A 48 13.32 -4.95 7.31
CA TYR A 48 13.09 -6.34 6.93
C TYR A 48 12.06 -6.43 5.79
N VAL A 49 12.43 -7.12 4.71
CA VAL A 49 11.54 -7.51 3.61
C VAL A 49 11.51 -9.04 3.57
N PRO A 50 10.34 -9.68 3.66
CA PRO A 50 10.24 -11.13 3.60
C PRO A 50 10.93 -11.70 2.34
N PRO A 51 11.79 -12.71 2.46
CA PRO A 51 12.49 -13.32 1.32
C PRO A 51 11.53 -14.23 0.55
N VAL A 52 10.61 -13.62 -0.21
CA VAL A 52 9.61 -14.31 -1.02
C VAL A 52 10.01 -14.25 -2.49
N ASN A 53 9.97 -15.40 -3.16
CA ASN A 53 10.23 -15.49 -4.60
C ASN A 53 9.04 -14.96 -5.41
N ILE A 54 9.02 -13.65 -5.66
CA ILE A 54 8.02 -13.00 -6.50
C ILE A 54 8.38 -13.24 -7.97
N PRO A 55 7.43 -13.69 -8.83
CA PRO A 55 7.67 -13.84 -10.26
C PRO A 55 8.18 -12.55 -10.90
N LYS A 56 9.33 -12.63 -11.59
CA LYS A 56 9.97 -11.46 -12.24
C LYS A 56 9.59 -11.27 -13.70
N LYS A 57 8.84 -12.21 -14.29
CA LYS A 57 8.38 -12.08 -15.68
C LYS A 57 7.37 -10.93 -15.80
N PRO A 58 7.47 -10.05 -16.81
CA PRO A 58 6.48 -9.01 -17.03
C PRO A 58 5.08 -9.61 -17.17
N SER A 59 4.09 -9.05 -16.47
CA SER A 59 2.70 -9.47 -16.63
C SER A 59 2.07 -8.79 -17.84
N THR A 60 1.06 -9.44 -18.43
CA THR A 60 0.28 -8.88 -19.54
C THR A 60 -1.13 -8.54 -19.07
N SER A 61 -1.65 -7.42 -19.55
CA SER A 61 -3.04 -6.98 -19.33
C SER A 61 -3.39 -5.92 -20.36
N THR A 62 -4.67 -5.83 -20.73
CA THR A 62 -5.21 -4.68 -21.48
C THR A 62 -5.37 -3.45 -20.60
N GLU A 63 -5.33 -3.63 -19.28
CA GLU A 63 -5.46 -2.58 -18.27
C GLU A 63 -4.09 -2.11 -17.79
N SER A 64 -4.00 -0.82 -17.45
CA SER A 64 -2.81 -0.23 -16.83
C SER A 64 -3.15 0.55 -15.56
N LEU A 65 -2.16 0.67 -14.68
CA LEU A 65 -2.28 1.34 -13.39
C LEU A 65 -1.46 2.62 -13.40
N LYS A 66 -2.04 3.71 -12.87
CA LYS A 66 -1.36 5.00 -12.67
C LYS A 66 -1.15 5.23 -11.19
N PHE A 67 0.09 5.50 -10.81
CA PHE A 67 0.46 5.89 -9.46
C PHE A 67 0.53 7.42 -9.35
N THR A 68 -0.20 7.98 -8.40
CA THR A 68 -0.08 9.39 -8.01
C THR A 68 0.14 9.48 -6.50
N SER A 69 0.76 10.57 -6.08
CA SER A 69 1.01 10.86 -4.67
C SER A 69 1.01 12.36 -4.48
N GLY A 70 0.71 12.78 -3.26
CA GLY A 70 0.62 14.17 -2.86
C GLY A 70 0.36 14.25 -1.37
N THR A 71 -0.33 15.29 -0.95
CA THR A 71 -0.70 15.51 0.44
C THR A 71 -2.20 15.64 0.59
N ILE A 72 -2.69 15.49 1.83
CA ILE A 72 -4.12 15.58 2.14
C ILE A 72 -4.50 17.04 2.40
N GLY A 73 -5.32 17.63 1.52
CA GLY A 73 -5.77 19.01 1.65
C GLY A 73 -4.59 19.99 1.70
N SER A 74 -4.62 20.91 2.67
CA SER A 74 -3.52 21.85 2.94
C SER A 74 -2.52 21.34 3.99
N SER A 75 -2.60 20.06 4.38
CA SER A 75 -1.65 19.45 5.32
C SER A 75 -0.42 18.88 4.59
N ASP A 76 0.66 18.61 5.33
CA ASP A 76 1.84 17.89 4.84
C ASP A 76 1.72 16.36 5.00
N ILE A 77 0.50 15.84 5.20
CA ILE A 77 0.27 14.41 5.40
C ILE A 77 0.35 13.71 4.05
N PHE A 78 1.36 12.86 3.87
CA PHE A 78 1.53 12.05 2.67
C PHE A 78 0.29 11.20 2.36
N SER A 79 -0.10 11.18 1.10
CA SER A 79 -1.09 10.25 0.56
C SER A 79 -0.72 9.82 -0.85
N PHE A 80 -1.28 8.69 -1.29
CA PHE A 80 -1.11 8.20 -2.65
C PHE A 80 -2.39 7.55 -3.16
N LYS A 81 -2.48 7.48 -4.49
CA LYS A 81 -3.54 6.79 -5.19
C LYS A 81 -2.98 5.89 -6.28
N VAL A 82 -3.63 4.75 -6.48
CA VAL A 82 -3.47 3.89 -7.65
C VAL A 82 -4.79 3.88 -8.39
N THR A 83 -4.79 4.38 -9.62
CA THR A 83 -5.99 4.47 -10.45
C THR A 83 -5.90 3.53 -11.64
N ARG A 84 -7.04 2.92 -12.00
CA ARG A 84 -7.18 2.17 -13.26
C ARG A 84 -7.23 3.17 -14.40
N ALA A 85 -6.33 3.06 -15.38
CA ALA A 85 -6.17 4.05 -16.43
C ALA A 85 -7.39 4.17 -17.35
N SER A 86 -8.06 3.06 -17.66
CA SER A 86 -9.20 2.99 -18.58
C SER A 86 -10.46 3.69 -18.06
N THR A 87 -10.74 3.53 -16.76
CA THR A 87 -12.00 3.98 -16.13
C THR A 87 -11.80 5.16 -15.19
N GLY A 88 -10.57 5.46 -14.80
CA GLY A 88 -10.28 6.44 -13.74
C GLY A 88 -10.60 5.96 -12.32
N ALA A 89 -11.11 4.74 -12.15
CA ALA A 89 -11.46 4.21 -10.82
C ALA A 89 -10.24 4.15 -9.90
N ALA A 90 -10.36 4.74 -8.70
CA ALA A 90 -9.34 4.66 -7.66
C ALA A 90 -9.39 3.27 -6.99
N LEU A 91 -8.41 2.43 -7.31
CA LEU A 91 -8.31 1.07 -6.77
C LEU A 91 -7.70 1.06 -5.36
N TRP A 92 -6.81 2.03 -5.11
CA TRP A 92 -6.23 2.35 -3.82
C TRP A 92 -6.22 3.86 -3.70
N ASP A 93 -6.79 4.39 -2.62
CA ASP A 93 -6.78 5.81 -2.30
C ASP A 93 -6.55 5.97 -0.79
N THR A 94 -5.38 6.47 -0.40
CA THR A 94 -5.02 6.67 1.02
C THR A 94 -5.35 8.08 1.53
N SER A 95 -6.09 8.89 0.77
CA SER A 95 -6.50 10.25 1.20
C SER A 95 -7.46 10.29 2.38
N ILE A 96 -7.95 9.13 2.85
CA ILE A 96 -8.63 9.01 4.15
C ILE A 96 -7.70 9.40 5.33
N GLY A 97 -6.37 9.30 5.14
CA GLY A 97 -5.38 9.65 6.16
C GLY A 97 -5.17 8.54 7.19
N GLY A 98 -4.49 8.89 8.30
CA GLY A 98 -4.24 7.98 9.42
C GLY A 98 -3.21 6.87 9.14
N MET A 99 -2.40 6.99 8.09
CA MET A 99 -1.29 6.05 7.87
C MET A 99 -0.20 6.29 8.91
N GLN A 100 0.28 5.26 9.60
CA GLN A 100 1.31 5.40 10.63
C GLN A 100 2.48 4.47 10.34
N PHE A 101 3.70 4.94 10.56
CA PHE A 101 4.91 4.15 10.35
C PHE A 101 5.87 4.34 11.53
N ALA A 102 6.01 3.31 12.34
CA ALA A 102 7.00 3.17 13.39
C ALA A 102 7.70 1.81 13.27
N ASP A 103 8.74 1.59 14.08
CA ASP A 103 9.56 0.38 13.97
C ASP A 103 8.74 -0.92 14.04
N LYS A 104 7.78 -0.99 14.96
CA LYS A 104 6.97 -2.18 15.24
C LYS A 104 5.48 -1.97 14.94
N PHE A 105 5.13 -0.88 14.26
CA PHE A 105 3.74 -0.57 13.94
C PHE A 105 3.64 0.10 12.57
N ILE A 106 2.87 -0.54 11.67
CA ILE A 106 2.55 0.00 10.36
C ILE A 106 1.04 -0.03 10.20
N GLN A 107 0.46 1.12 9.88
CA GLN A 107 -0.96 1.27 9.58
C GLN A 107 -1.11 1.90 8.20
N ILE A 108 -1.97 1.29 7.38
CA ILE A 108 -2.37 1.80 6.08
C ILE A 108 -3.88 1.76 6.01
N ALA A 109 -4.50 2.84 5.56
CA ALA A 109 -5.93 2.95 5.36
C ALA A 109 -6.21 3.38 3.91
N THR A 110 -7.29 2.84 3.32
CA THR A 110 -7.66 3.17 1.96
C THR A 110 -9.16 3.16 1.74
N TYR A 111 -9.67 4.05 0.89
CA TYR A 111 -11.01 3.93 0.34
C TYR A 111 -11.09 2.78 -0.64
N LEU A 112 -12.14 1.97 -0.51
CA LEU A 112 -12.41 0.88 -1.44
C LEU A 112 -13.31 1.34 -2.58
N PRO A 113 -13.05 0.92 -3.82
CA PRO A 113 -13.89 1.29 -4.97
C PRO A 113 -15.28 0.66 -4.91
N THR A 114 -15.45 -0.45 -4.18
CA THR A 114 -16.74 -1.14 -4.02
C THR A 114 -16.86 -1.80 -2.65
N LYS A 115 -18.07 -2.27 -2.32
CA LYS A 115 -18.34 -3.10 -1.14
C LYS A 115 -18.06 -4.60 -1.37
N ASN A 116 -17.48 -4.98 -2.50
CA ASN A 116 -17.26 -6.38 -2.87
C ASN A 116 -15.80 -6.76 -2.60
N ILE A 117 -15.57 -7.38 -1.45
CA ILE A 117 -14.24 -7.81 -1.00
C ILE A 117 -14.31 -9.32 -0.74
N TYR A 118 -13.24 -10.01 -1.10
CA TYR A 118 -13.15 -11.48 -1.04
C TYR A 118 -11.74 -11.88 -0.56
N GLY A 119 -11.62 -13.01 0.12
CA GLY A 119 -10.33 -13.55 0.59
C GLY A 119 -10.02 -13.21 2.05
N PHE A 120 -8.79 -12.79 2.33
CA PHE A 120 -8.16 -12.64 3.67
C PHE A 120 -7.81 -13.97 4.36
N GLY A 121 -6.64 -14.51 3.97
CA GLY A 121 -5.90 -15.55 4.71
C GLY A 121 -6.68 -16.81 5.08
N ASP A 122 -6.09 -17.60 5.98
CA ASP A 122 -6.71 -18.80 6.54
C ASP A 122 -7.67 -18.42 7.68
N HIS A 123 -8.87 -17.99 7.30
CA HIS A 123 -9.98 -17.80 8.23
C HIS A 123 -11.21 -18.61 7.79
N ILE A 124 -12.02 -19.04 8.75
CA ILE A 124 -13.32 -19.65 8.46
C ILE A 124 -14.32 -18.53 8.17
N HIS A 125 -14.60 -18.32 6.89
CA HIS A 125 -15.60 -17.36 6.43
C HIS A 125 -16.94 -18.06 6.18
N LYS A 126 -18.04 -17.52 6.75
CA LYS A 126 -19.40 -18.03 6.48
C LYS A 126 -19.89 -17.74 5.06
N LYS A 127 -19.25 -16.77 4.38
CA LYS A 127 -19.58 -16.32 3.02
C LYS A 127 -18.30 -16.00 2.26
N ILE A 128 -18.30 -16.21 0.95
CA ILE A 128 -17.15 -15.89 0.08
C ILE A 128 -16.89 -14.39 0.07
N LYS A 129 -17.96 -13.58 -0.04
CA LYS A 129 -17.89 -12.13 0.16
C LYS A 129 -17.72 -11.84 1.65
N VAL A 130 -16.59 -11.24 2.00
CA VAL A 130 -16.35 -10.82 3.38
C VAL A 130 -17.06 -9.49 3.65
N GLY A 131 -17.58 -9.35 4.87
CA GLY A 131 -18.07 -8.06 5.38
C GLY A 131 -16.93 -7.17 5.85
N PHE A 132 -17.25 -5.92 6.20
CA PHE A 132 -16.31 -5.00 6.85
C PHE A 132 -16.07 -5.45 8.29
N GLN A 133 -15.07 -6.29 8.48
CA GLN A 133 -14.73 -6.92 9.76
C GLN A 133 -13.22 -6.86 9.99
N TYR A 134 -12.80 -7.01 11.25
CA TYR A 134 -11.40 -7.18 11.62
C TYR A 134 -10.99 -8.64 11.48
N PHE A 135 -9.84 -8.87 10.85
CA PHE A 135 -9.24 -10.19 10.66
C PHE A 135 -7.81 -10.18 11.22
N LEU A 136 -7.49 -11.12 12.10
CA LEU A 136 -6.15 -11.29 12.68
C LEU A 136 -5.43 -12.43 11.96
N VAL A 137 -4.35 -12.10 11.26
CA VAL A 137 -3.51 -13.09 10.59
C VAL A 137 -2.22 -13.28 11.37
N PHE A 138 -2.08 -14.44 12.02
CA PHE A 138 -0.82 -14.90 12.58
C PHE A 138 -0.80 -16.43 12.53
N HIS A 139 0.28 -17.02 12.03
CA HIS A 139 0.38 -18.48 12.01
C HIS A 139 0.63 -18.98 13.43
N THR A 140 -0.29 -19.78 13.95
CA THR A 140 -0.11 -20.47 15.23
C THR A 140 0.35 -21.88 14.95
N LYS A 141 1.56 -22.24 15.40
CA LYS A 141 1.92 -23.66 15.54
C LYS A 141 1.18 -24.17 16.77
N ILE A 142 0.34 -25.18 16.58
CA ILE A 142 -0.22 -26.02 17.65
C ILE A 142 0.75 -27.18 17.88
#